data_AF-A0A6A4GWA3-F1
#
_entry.id   AF-A0A6A4GWA3-F1
#
_cell.length_a   1.000
_cell.length_b   1.000
_cell.length_c   1.000
_cell.angle_alpha   90.00
_cell.angle_beta   90.00
_cell.angle_gamma   90.00
#
_symmetry.space_group_name_H-M   'P 1'
#
loop_
_entity.id
_entity.type
_entity.pdbx_description
1 polymer ?
#
loop_
_entity_poly.entity_id
_entity_poly.type
_entity_poly.pdbx_seq_one_letter_code
_entity_poly.pdbx_strand_id
1 'polypeptide(L)'
;LLGYRDDSGELKVLTKSVFLKRCNQIWSEHGIPHMTGHCFRIGGTTHYLIQGIAPNIVKMLGRWKSDAFLKYWRDLESLASIHLH
;
A
#
# COMPACT_ATOMS: atom_id res chain seq x y z
N LEU A 1 -4.02 15.74 -2.79
CA LEU A 1 -3.06 15.45 -3.88
C LEU A 1 -1.65 15.60 -3.31
N LEU A 2 -0.73 14.71 -3.65
CA LEU A 2 0.68 14.85 -3.28
C LEU A 2 1.43 15.56 -4.42
N GLY A 3 2.42 16.37 -4.08
CA GLY A 3 3.26 17.10 -5.04
C GLY A 3 4.72 17.06 -4.65
N TYR A 4 5.58 17.31 -5.63
CA TYR A 4 7.02 17.43 -5.44
C TYR A 4 7.57 18.60 -6.27
N ARG A 5 8.75 19.10 -5.92
CA ARG A 5 9.49 20.05 -6.76
C ARG A 5 10.47 19.26 -7.62
N ASP A 6 10.47 19.51 -8.91
CA ASP A 6 11.48 18.95 -9.81
C ASP A 6 12.81 19.72 -9.69
N ASP A 7 13.79 19.30 -10.48
CA ASP A 7 15.14 19.88 -10.45
C ASP A 7 15.17 21.35 -10.90
N SER A 8 14.11 21.83 -11.58
CA SER A 8 13.94 23.25 -11.93
C SER A 8 13.25 24.07 -10.82
N GLY A 9 12.83 23.42 -9.74
CA GLY A 9 12.10 24.01 -8.63
C GLY A 9 10.59 24.13 -8.87
N GLU A 10 10.08 23.70 -10.03
CA GLU A 10 8.66 23.77 -10.36
C GLU A 10 7.85 22.75 -9.57
N LEU A 11 6.68 23.17 -9.08
CA LEU A 11 5.76 22.30 -8.38
C LEU A 11 5.03 21.39 -9.38
N LYS A 12 5.20 20.08 -9.24
CA LYS A 12 4.55 19.04 -10.05
C LYS A 12 3.65 18.15 -9.20
N VAL A 13 2.58 17.66 -9.81
CA VAL A 13 1.71 16.65 -9.20
C VAL A 13 2.44 15.30 -9.21
N LEU A 14 2.49 14.64 -8.05
CA LEU A 14 3.04 13.29 -7.95
C LEU A 14 2.02 12.28 -8.48
N THR A 15 2.24 11.81 -9.70
CA THR A 15 1.41 10.76 -10.30
C THR A 15 1.87 9.38 -9.84
N LYS A 16 0.97 8.39 -9.97
CA LYS A 16 1.29 6.98 -9.70
C LYS A 16 2.51 6.50 -10.50
N SER A 17 2.63 6.89 -11.77
CA SER A 17 3.72 6.45 -12.64
C SER A 17 5.07 7.03 -12.18
N VAL A 18 5.11 8.32 -11.84
CA VAL A 18 6.32 8.98 -11.33
C VAL A 18 6.75 8.36 -10.00
N PHE A 19 5.82 8.18 -9.08
CA PHE A 19 6.09 7.55 -7.79
C PHE A 19 6.66 6.13 -7.95
N LEU A 20 5.96 5.27 -8.70
CA LEU A 20 6.40 3.89 -8.90
C LEU A 20 7.74 3.80 -9.65
N LYS A 21 7.97 4.67 -10.65
CA LYS A 21 9.25 4.73 -11.36
C LYS A 21 10.39 5.04 -10.40
N ARG A 22 10.21 6.06 -9.54
CA ARG A 22 11.24 6.47 -8.58
C ARG A 22 11.54 5.38 -7.55
N CYS A 23 10.51 4.77 -6.96
CA CYS A 23 10.70 3.68 -5.99
C CYS A 23 11.41 2.47 -6.63
N ASN A 24 10.95 2.03 -7.80
CA ASN A 24 11.54 0.86 -8.46
C ASN A 24 12.97 1.09 -8.92
N GLN A 25 13.35 2.32 -9.30
CA GLN A 25 14.73 2.67 -9.58
C GLN A 25 15.61 2.40 -8.34
N ILE A 26 15.25 3.00 -7.19
CA ILE A 26 15.99 2.84 -5.93
C ILE A 26 16.03 1.36 -5.50
N TRP A 27 14.91 0.66 -5.59
CA TRP A 27 14.81 -0.75 -5.19
C TRP A 27 15.64 -1.68 -6.07
N SER A 28 15.70 -1.41 -7.38
CA SER A 28 16.53 -2.20 -8.29
C SER A 28 18.02 -2.12 -7.96
N GLU A 29 18.50 -0.96 -7.50
CA GLU A 29 19.89 -0.77 -7.04
C GLU A 29 20.21 -1.61 -5.79
N HIS A 30 19.19 -2.02 -5.03
CA HIS A 30 19.30 -2.83 -3.83
C HIS A 30 18.89 -4.30 -4.05
N GLY A 31 18.71 -4.73 -5.30
CA GLY A 31 18.28 -6.10 -5.62
C GLY A 31 16.85 -6.45 -5.20
N ILE A 32 16.02 -5.45 -4.88
CA ILE A 32 14.62 -5.65 -4.52
C ILE A 32 13.80 -5.81 -5.81
N PRO A 33 12.92 -6.84 -5.89
CA PRO A 33 12.09 -7.07 -7.08
C PRO A 33 11.18 -5.89 -7.44
N HIS A 34 10.79 -5.83 -8.71
CA HIS A 34 9.86 -4.83 -9.19
C HIS A 34 8.52 -4.88 -8.46
N MET A 35 8.11 -3.73 -7.92
CA MET A 35 6.86 -3.56 -7.18
C MET A 35 5.86 -2.77 -7.99
N THR A 36 4.66 -3.35 -8.14
CA THR A 36 3.53 -2.68 -8.79
C THR A 36 2.70 -1.92 -7.77
N GLY A 37 1.84 -1.01 -8.24
CA GLY A 37 0.86 -0.37 -7.36
C GLY A 37 -0.10 -1.36 -6.67
N HIS A 38 -0.26 -2.58 -7.20
CA HIS A 38 -1.05 -3.62 -6.54
C HIS A 38 -0.38 -4.11 -5.25
N CYS A 39 0.96 -4.25 -5.24
CA CYS A 39 1.73 -4.65 -4.07
C CYS A 39 1.49 -3.69 -2.89
N PHE A 40 1.41 -2.38 -3.15
CA PHE A 40 1.08 -1.38 -2.14
C PHE A 40 -0.32 -1.54 -1.55
N ARG A 41 -1.32 -1.95 -2.36
CA ARG A 41 -2.68 -2.20 -1.84
C ARG A 41 -2.68 -3.41 -0.91
N ILE A 42 -1.98 -4.47 -1.29
CA ILE A 42 -1.84 -5.67 -0.45
C ILE A 42 -1.12 -5.30 0.85
N GLY A 43 0.07 -4.71 0.75
CA GLY A 43 0.89 -4.35 1.90
C GLY A 43 0.21 -3.34 2.82
N GLY A 44 -0.49 -2.34 2.27
CA GLY A 44 -1.25 -1.37 3.06
C GLY A 44 -2.39 -2.02 3.85
N THR A 45 -3.09 -2.98 3.27
CA THR A 45 -4.12 -3.75 3.99
C THR A 45 -3.53 -4.63 5.07
N THR A 46 -2.46 -5.36 4.78
CA THR A 46 -1.74 -6.13 5.79
C THR A 46 -1.28 -5.23 6.94
N HIS A 47 -0.70 -4.07 6.63
CA HIS A 47 -0.22 -3.11 7.64
C HIS A 47 -1.36 -2.64 8.56
N TYR A 48 -2.49 -2.18 8.00
CA TYR A 48 -3.61 -1.71 8.83
C TYR A 48 -4.22 -2.82 9.68
N LEU A 49 -4.34 -4.04 9.15
CA LEU A 49 -4.86 -5.17 9.90
C LEU A 49 -3.94 -5.56 11.06
N ILE A 50 -2.62 -5.56 10.85
CA ILE A 50 -1.65 -5.81 11.93
C ILE A 50 -1.70 -4.72 13.01
N GLN A 51 -2.03 -3.48 12.65
CA GLN A 51 -2.24 -2.38 13.60
C GLN A 51 -3.59 -2.45 14.35
N GLY A 52 -4.36 -3.53 14.20
CA GLY A 52 -5.64 -3.70 14.87
C GLY A 52 -6.78 -2.85 14.29
N ILE A 53 -6.59 -2.25 13.11
CA ILE A 53 -7.66 -1.49 12.46
C ILE A 53 -8.74 -2.47 11.96
N ALA A 54 -9.98 -2.23 12.40
CA ALA A 54 -11.09 -3.13 12.12
C ALA A 54 -11.27 -3.38 10.60
N PRO A 55 -11.57 -4.63 10.18
CA PRO A 55 -11.70 -5.01 8.76
C PRO A 55 -12.61 -4.13 7.91
N ASN A 56 -13.74 -3.68 8.45
CA ASN A 56 -14.69 -2.80 7.77
C ASN A 56 -14.10 -1.41 7.49
N ILE A 57 -13.26 -0.89 8.39
CA ILE A 57 -12.54 0.36 8.20
C ILE A 57 -11.45 0.19 7.15
N VAL A 58 -10.68 -0.91 7.19
CA VAL A 58 -9.70 -1.22 6.14
C VAL A 58 -10.38 -1.36 4.77
N LYS A 59 -11.56 -1.97 4.72
CA LYS A 59 -12.40 -2.07 3.51
C LYS A 59 -12.77 -0.68 2.96
N MET A 60 -13.18 0.23 3.84
CA MET A 60 -13.49 1.62 3.51
C MET A 60 -12.26 2.38 2.99
N LEU A 61 -11.12 2.30 3.70
CA LEU A 61 -9.86 2.95 3.32
C LEU A 61 -9.35 2.45 1.96
N GLY A 62 -9.47 1.14 1.71
CA GLY A 62 -9.14 0.51 0.44
C GLY A 62 -10.16 0.77 -0.68
N ARG A 63 -11.27 1.46 -0.39
CA ARG A 63 -12.39 1.74 -1.30
C ARG A 63 -12.93 0.48 -1.97
N TRP A 64 -13.03 -0.61 -1.21
CA TRP A 64 -13.54 -1.88 -1.71
C TRP A 64 -15.04 -1.99 -1.53
N LYS A 65 -15.77 -2.15 -2.63
CA LYS A 65 -17.21 -2.40 -2.62
C LYS A 65 -17.53 -3.84 -2.19
N SER A 66 -16.69 -4.80 -2.59
CA SER A 66 -16.85 -6.23 -2.30
C SER A 66 -15.83 -6.74 -1.29
N ASP A 67 -15.98 -7.99 -0.87
CA ASP A 67 -15.06 -8.67 0.05
C ASP A 67 -13.78 -9.20 -0.65
N ALA A 68 -13.49 -8.72 -1.86
CA ALA A 68 -12.27 -9.06 -2.58
C ALA A 68 -11.00 -8.73 -1.78
N PHE A 69 -11.10 -7.81 -0.80
CA PHE A 69 -9.98 -7.46 0.08
C PHE A 69 -9.56 -8.55 1.05
N LEU A 70 -10.46 -9.48 1.40
CA LEU A 70 -10.15 -10.61 2.26
C LEU A 70 -9.03 -11.48 1.66
N LYS A 71 -8.91 -11.50 0.32
CA LYS A 71 -7.83 -12.19 -0.40
C LYS A 71 -6.43 -11.63 -0.12
N TYR A 72 -6.35 -10.43 0.47
CA TYR A 72 -5.07 -9.79 0.80
C TYR A 72 -4.67 -10.01 2.25
N TRP A 73 -5.44 -10.78 3.03
CA TRP A 73 -5.08 -11.12 4.39
C TRP A 73 -3.93 -12.11 4.35
N ARG A 74 -2.81 -11.69 4.93
CA ARG A 74 -1.61 -12.50 5.11
C ARG A 74 -1.47 -12.72 6.61
N ASP A 75 -0.94 -13.88 6.98
CA ASP A 75 -0.73 -14.27 8.38
C ASP A 75 -2.03 -14.30 9.21
N LEU A 76 -2.92 -15.26 8.88
CA LEU A 76 -4.25 -15.36 9.48
C LEU A 76 -4.23 -15.65 10.99
N GLU A 77 -3.20 -16.32 11.50
CA GLU A 77 -3.07 -16.65 12.92
C GLU A 77 -2.84 -15.38 13.74
N SER A 78 -1.87 -14.55 13.33
CA SER A 78 -1.63 -13.25 13.96
C SER A 78 -2.86 -12.36 13.85
N LEU A 79 -3.53 -12.34 12.69
CA LEU A 79 -4.73 -11.53 12.51
C LEU A 79 -5.91 -12.00 13.38
N ALA A 80 -6.09 -13.31 13.54
CA ALA A 80 -7.09 -13.86 14.44
C ALA A 80 -6.82 -13.43 15.89
N SER A 81 -5.57 -13.50 16.34
CA SER A 81 -5.17 -13.05 17.68
C SER A 81 -5.41 -11.56 17.92
N ILE A 82 -5.36 -10.73 16.87
CA ILE A 82 -5.55 -9.27 17.00
C ILE A 82 -7.04 -8.90 16.99
N HIS A 83 -7.86 -9.58 16.19
CA HIS A 83 -9.22 -9.14 15.86
C HIS A 83 -10.35 -9.98 16.49
N LEU A 84 -10.06 -11.12 17.11
CA LEU A 84 -11.07 -12.01 17.70
C LEU A 84 -11.06 -12.06 19.24
N HIS A 85 -10.18 -11.30 19.90
CA HIS A 85 -10.08 -11.22 21.37
C HIS A 85 -10.65 -9.92 21.92
#